data_AF-A0A2N0X1V7-F1
#
_entry.id   AF-A0A2N0X1V7-F1
#
_cell.length_a   1.000
_cell.length_b   1.000
_cell.length_c   1.000
_cell.angle_alpha   90.00
_cell.angle_beta   90.00
_cell.angle_gamma   90.00
#
_symmetry.space_group_name_H-M   'P 1'
#
loop_
_entity.id
_entity.type
_entity.pdbx_description
1 polymer ?
#
loop_
_entity_poly.entity_id
_entity_poly.type
_entity_poly.pdbx_seq_one_letter_code
_entity_poly.pdbx_strand_id
1 'polypeptide(L)'
;MLKPHRFMNLDYSLVHVASQVLQCLKERGNKQLHEVLSYAKTSCEEINEQDVMLAISFLYLLGKVEYKNETDLVCICEINND
;
A
#
# COMPACT_ATOMS: atom_id res chain seq x y z
N MET A 1 -24.09 -10.97 -14.49
CA MET A 1 -23.75 -10.83 -13.06
C MET A 1 -23.64 -9.35 -12.74
N LEU A 2 -24.30 -8.87 -11.68
CA LEU A 2 -23.98 -7.58 -11.09
C LEU A 2 -22.55 -7.70 -10.52
N LYS A 3 -21.56 -7.08 -11.18
CA LYS A 3 -20.25 -6.91 -10.55
C LYS A 3 -20.45 -6.09 -9.28
N PRO A 4 -19.82 -6.45 -8.14
CA PRO A 4 -19.85 -5.61 -6.94
C PRO A 4 -19.45 -4.19 -7.32
N HIS A 5 -20.19 -3.20 -6.80
CA HIS A 5 -19.77 -1.81 -6.92
C HIS A 5 -18.38 -1.67 -6.31
N ARG A 6 -17.52 -0.82 -6.89
CA ARG A 6 -16.12 -0.66 -6.46
C ARG A 6 -15.96 -0.66 -4.93
N PHE A 7 -16.63 0.25 -4.25
CA PHE A 7 -16.56 0.37 -2.79
C PHE A 7 -16.99 -0.87 -1.95
N MET A 8 -17.55 -1.91 -2.56
CA MET A 8 -17.93 -3.16 -1.90
C MET A 8 -17.12 -4.37 -2.36
N ASN A 9 -16.16 -4.20 -3.28
CA ASN A 9 -15.25 -5.27 -3.67
C ASN A 9 -14.04 -5.30 -2.74
N LEU A 10 -13.79 -6.46 -2.12
CA LEU A 10 -12.69 -6.64 -1.18
C LEU A 10 -11.32 -6.66 -1.85
N ASP A 11 -11.24 -6.96 -3.16
CA ASP A 11 -9.99 -7.05 -3.94
C ASP A 11 -9.23 -5.72 -4.03
N TYR A 12 -9.89 -4.60 -3.81
CA TYR A 12 -9.27 -3.27 -3.70
C TYR A 12 -9.82 -2.50 -2.50
N SER A 13 -10.27 -3.23 -1.49
CA SER A 13 -10.52 -2.65 -0.17
C SER A 13 -9.22 -2.05 0.39
N LEU A 14 -9.35 -1.02 1.23
CA LEU A 14 -8.22 -0.39 1.90
C LEU A 14 -7.29 -1.40 2.58
N VAL A 15 -7.88 -2.41 3.24
CA VAL A 15 -7.13 -3.45 3.96
C VAL A 15 -6.37 -4.35 2.98
N HIS A 16 -6.98 -4.74 1.87
CA HIS A 16 -6.30 -5.53 0.84
C HIS A 16 -5.13 -4.75 0.23
N VAL A 17 -5.35 -3.51 -0.19
CA VAL A 17 -4.29 -2.68 -0.78
C VAL A 17 -3.19 -2.40 0.25
N ALA A 18 -3.51 -2.16 1.52
CA ALA A 18 -2.52 -2.03 2.59
C ALA A 18 -1.68 -3.29 2.77
N SER A 19 -2.27 -4.49 2.63
CA SER A 19 -1.49 -5.72 2.65
C SER A 19 -0.52 -5.82 1.47
N GLN A 20 -0.93 -5.41 0.27
CA GLN A 20 -0.07 -5.35 -0.91
C GLN A 20 1.10 -4.37 -0.72
N VAL A 21 0.84 -3.19 -0.13
CA VAL A 21 1.88 -2.22 0.21
C VAL A 21 2.90 -2.82 1.17
N LEU A 22 2.44 -3.44 2.27
CA LEU A 22 3.35 -4.06 3.24
C LEU A 22 4.14 -5.22 2.63
N GLN A 23 3.51 -6.03 1.79
CA GLN A 23 4.18 -7.14 1.12
C GLN A 23 5.25 -6.64 0.16
N CYS A 24 4.94 -5.62 -0.65
CA CYS A 24 5.90 -4.95 -1.53
C CYS A 24 7.13 -4.48 -0.76
N LEU A 25 6.94 -3.76 0.34
CA LEU A 25 8.02 -3.21 1.14
C LEU A 25 8.85 -4.29 1.87
N LYS A 26 8.21 -5.38 2.31
CA LYS A 26 8.91 -6.53 2.92
C LYS A 26 9.77 -7.30 1.90
N GLU A 27 9.26 -7.50 0.69
CA GLU A 27 9.95 -8.29 -0.34
C GLU A 27 11.00 -7.49 -1.10
N ARG A 28 10.74 -6.21 -1.36
CA ARG A 28 11.54 -5.37 -2.27
C ARG A 28 12.24 -4.20 -1.58
N GLY A 29 12.08 -4.06 -0.26
CA GLY A 29 12.64 -2.97 0.52
C GLY A 29 11.90 -1.66 0.31
N ASN A 30 12.58 -0.55 0.62
CA ASN A 30 12.01 0.80 0.49
C ASN A 30 11.74 1.14 -0.97
N LYS A 31 10.57 1.73 -1.24
CA LYS A 31 10.10 1.94 -2.62
C LYS A 31 9.41 3.28 -2.82
N GLN A 32 9.52 3.81 -4.03
CA GLN A 32 8.74 4.97 -4.46
C GLN A 32 7.27 4.57 -4.66
N LEU A 33 6.37 5.55 -4.60
CA LEU A 33 4.93 5.33 -4.76
C LEU A 33 4.58 4.58 -6.05
N HIS A 34 5.20 4.95 -7.17
CA HIS A 34 4.93 4.35 -8.47
C HIS A 34 5.36 2.87 -8.55
N GLU A 35 6.41 2.48 -7.83
CA GLU A 35 6.87 1.09 -7.75
C GLU A 35 5.92 0.25 -6.89
N VAL A 36 5.43 0.82 -5.78
CA VAL A 36 4.40 0.20 -4.93
C VAL A 36 3.10 0.00 -5.71
N LEU A 37 2.67 1.00 -6.48
CA LEU A 37 1.51 0.90 -7.37
C LEU A 37 1.71 -0.19 -8.43
N SER A 38 2.88 -0.24 -9.07
CA SER A 38 3.19 -1.25 -10.07
C SER A 38 3.16 -2.66 -9.47
N TYR A 39 3.62 -2.82 -8.23
CA TYR A 39 3.49 -4.06 -7.48
C TYR A 39 2.03 -4.41 -7.20
N ALA A 40 1.25 -3.49 -6.62
CA ALA A 40 -0.14 -3.77 -6.26
C ALA A 40 -0.98 -4.16 -7.48
N LYS A 41 -0.74 -3.55 -8.64
CA LYS A 41 -1.39 -3.89 -9.90
C LYS A 41 -1.13 -5.31 -10.41
N THR A 42 -0.08 -5.99 -9.96
CA THR A 42 0.11 -7.41 -10.30
C THR A 42 -0.89 -8.32 -9.62
N SER A 43 -1.48 -7.88 -8.49
CA SER A 43 -2.54 -8.60 -7.79
C SER A 43 -3.94 -8.24 -8.30
N CYS A 44 -4.18 -6.96 -8.63
CA CYS A 44 -5.44 -6.47 -9.16
C CYS A 44 -5.21 -5.23 -10.04
N GLU A 45 -5.48 -5.35 -11.34
CA GLU A 45 -5.23 -4.28 -12.33
C GLU A 45 -6.07 -3.00 -12.06
N GLU A 46 -7.22 -3.14 -11.39
CA GLU A 46 -8.13 -2.03 -11.08
C GLU A 46 -7.63 -1.11 -9.95
N ILE A 47 -6.57 -1.51 -9.21
CA ILE A 47 -5.92 -0.68 -8.18
C ILE A 47 -5.30 0.55 -8.83
N ASN A 48 -5.58 1.72 -8.26
CA ASN A 48 -5.06 2.99 -8.72
C ASN A 48 -4.22 3.70 -7.64
N GLU A 49 -3.66 4.85 -8.00
CA GLU A 49 -2.79 5.64 -7.13
C GLU A 49 -3.50 6.14 -5.87
N GLN A 50 -4.79 6.47 -5.94
CA GLN A 50 -5.57 6.90 -4.78
C GLN A 50 -5.73 5.76 -3.77
N ASP A 51 -5.99 4.54 -4.24
CA ASP A 51 -6.11 3.37 -3.36
C ASP A 51 -4.78 3.14 -2.60
N VAL A 52 -3.66 3.25 -3.30
CA VAL A 52 -2.31 3.08 -2.72
C VAL A 52 -1.98 4.22 -1.75
N MET A 53 -2.29 5.47 -2.09
CA MET A 53 -2.08 6.62 -1.19
C MET A 53 -2.94 6.50 0.09
N LEU A 54 -4.19 6.06 -0.03
CA LEU A 54 -5.06 5.81 1.12
C LEU A 54 -4.49 4.68 1.99
N ALA A 55 -4.00 3.60 1.38
CA ALA A 55 -3.36 2.50 2.08
C ALA A 55 -2.07 2.92 2.81
N ILE A 56 -1.20 3.70 2.17
CA ILE A 56 0.01 4.25 2.80
C ILE A 56 -0.37 5.19 3.95
N SER A 57 -1.34 6.09 3.74
CA SER A 57 -1.82 7.00 4.78
C SER A 57 -2.40 6.25 5.98
N PHE A 58 -3.15 5.18 5.74
CA PHE A 58 -3.67 4.30 6.78
C PHE A 58 -2.55 3.60 7.55
N LEU A 59 -1.56 3.04 6.85
CA LEU A 59 -0.41 2.39 7.50
C LEU A 59 0.48 3.39 8.25
N TYR A 60 0.62 4.61 7.75
CA TYR A 60 1.33 5.71 8.40
C TYR A 60 0.66 6.09 9.71
N LEU A 61 -0.67 6.26 9.69
CA LEU A 61 -1.47 6.50 10.89
C LEU A 61 -1.29 5.40 11.95
N LEU A 62 -1.10 4.15 11.53
CA LEU A 62 -0.84 3.01 12.41
C LEU A 62 0.63 2.88 12.85
N GLY A 63 1.51 3.78 12.44
CA GLY A 63 2.94 3.70 12.72
C GLY A 63 3.62 2.48 12.09
N LYS A 64 3.09 1.96 10.98
CA LYS A 64 3.64 0.78 10.28
C LYS A 64 4.54 1.14 9.11
N VAL A 65 4.34 2.31 8.52
CA VAL A 65 5.20 2.85 7.47
C VAL A 65 5.49 4.31 7.71
N GLU A 66 6.60 4.78 7.16
CA GLU A 66 7.00 6.18 7.08
C GLU A 66 7.21 6.59 5.63
N TYR A 67 7.05 7.88 5.34
CA TYR A 67 7.42 8.47 4.06
C TYR A 67 8.59 9.43 4.26
N LYS A 68 9.67 9.21 3.51
CA LYS A 68 10.90 10.02 3.54
C LYS A 68 10.89 11.02 2.41
N ASN A 69 10.63 12.28 2.74
CA ASN A 69 10.56 13.38 1.76
C ASN A 69 11.86 13.57 0.98
N GLU A 70 13.01 13.32 1.60
CA GLU A 70 14.33 13.55 1.00
C GLU A 70 14.63 12.56 -0.12
N THR A 71 14.11 11.35 -0.01
CA THR A 71 14.36 10.26 -0.95
C THR A 71 13.14 9.85 -1.77
N ASP A 72 11.97 10.41 -1.46
CA ASP A 72 10.67 10.02 -2.04
C ASP A 72 10.39 8.51 -1.88
N LEU A 73 10.64 7.97 -0.67
CA LEU A 73 10.51 6.54 -0.38
C LEU A 73 9.52 6.29 0.74
N VAL A 74 8.74 5.22 0.59
CA VAL A 74 7.96 4.61 1.67
C VAL A 74 8.82 3.52 2.30
N CYS A 75 8.89 3.51 3.64
CA CYS A 75 9.68 2.55 4.42
C CYS A 75 8.81 1.90 5.49
N ILE A 76 9.12 0.67 5.88
CA ILE A 76 8.48 0.03 7.05
C ILE A 76 9.12 0.61 8.32
N CYS A 77 8.29 0.96 9.30
CA CYS A 77 8.77 1.30 10.64
C CYS A 77 9.19 0.03 11.37
N GLU A 78 10.44 -0.06 11.80
CA GLU A 78 10.87 -1.16 12.67
C GLU A 78 10.18 -1.04 14.03
N ILE A 79 9.66 -2.15 14.54
CA ILE A 79 9.17 -2.22 15.92
C ILE A 79 10.41 -2.34 16.80
N ASN A 80 10.86 -1.24 17.39
CA ASN A 80 11.78 -1.30 18.51
C ASN A 80 11.04 -1.99 19.66
N ASN A 81 11.37 -3.25 19.89
CA ASN A 81 10.97 -3.94 21.11
C ASN A 81 11.89 -3.44 22.23
N ASP A 82 11.54 -2.29 22.81
CA ASP A 82 12.07 -1.86 24.11
C ASP A 82 11.40 -2.62 25.26
#